data_AF-A0A7V2GWF6-F1
#
_entry.id   AF-A0A7V2GWF6-F1
#
_cell.length_a   1.000
_cell.length_b   1.000
_cell.length_c   1.000
_cell.angle_alpha   90.00
_cell.angle_beta   90.00
_cell.angle_gamma   90.00
#
_symmetry.space_group_name_H-M   'P 1'
#
loop_
_entity.id
_entity.type
_entity.pdbx_description
1 polymer ?
#
loop_
_entity_poly.entity_id
_entity_poly.type
_entity_poly.pdbx_seq_one_letter_code
_entity_poly.pdbx_strand_id
1 'polypeptide(L)'
;MKQGQDWLALVTLAALTLCFATVWLVGKARVKYGIKAPATTGHELFERAYRVQMNTLENVVIFLPALWLAGHYVGAAAASALGAVWLAGRVWYAVAYLREPKTRGGGFVLAYAAWGLLMLGAAWGVLRSLAGF
;
A
#
# COMPACT_ATOMS: atom_id res chain seq x y z
N MET A 1 0.92 20.12 -18.47
CA MET A 1 0.01 19.13 -17.83
C MET A 1 0.60 17.71 -17.68
N LYS A 2 1.50 17.22 -18.55
CA LYS A 2 2.08 15.85 -18.41
C LYS A 2 3.07 15.66 -17.25
N GLN A 3 3.87 16.69 -16.93
CA GLN A 3 5.08 16.56 -16.10
C GLN A 3 4.86 16.14 -14.63
N GLY A 4 3.61 16.13 -14.14
CA GLY A 4 3.27 15.66 -12.79
C GLY A 4 2.81 14.20 -12.72
N GLN A 5 2.22 13.68 -13.80
CA GLN A 5 1.58 12.35 -13.78
C GLN A 5 2.60 11.21 -13.78
N ASP A 6 3.80 11.44 -14.29
CA ASP A 6 4.88 10.44 -14.29
C ASP A 6 5.27 10.03 -12.85
N TRP A 7 5.21 10.96 -11.89
CA TRP A 7 5.46 10.66 -10.48
C TRP A 7 4.38 9.77 -9.86
N LEU A 8 3.10 10.00 -10.18
CA LEU A 8 2.00 9.15 -9.74
C LEU A 8 2.11 7.75 -10.34
N ALA A 9 2.48 7.67 -11.62
CA ALA A 9 2.72 6.41 -12.31
C ALA A 9 3.89 5.65 -11.67
N LEU A 10 4.99 6.33 -11.32
CA LEU A 10 6.13 5.70 -10.64
C LEU A 10 5.74 5.15 -9.26
N VAL A 11 4.99 5.92 -8.46
CA VAL A 11 4.46 5.45 -7.16
C VAL A 11 3.52 4.26 -7.36
N THR A 12 2.68 4.28 -8.39
CA THR A 12 1.78 3.17 -8.74
C THR A 12 2.59 1.91 -9.09
N LEU A 13 3.62 2.03 -9.94
CA LEU A 13 4.51 0.92 -10.29
C LEU A 13 5.23 0.35 -9.07
N ALA A 14 5.69 1.21 -8.16
CA ALA A 14 6.30 0.78 -6.90
C ALA A 14 5.30 0.04 -6.00
N ALA A 15 4.04 0.47 -5.92
CA ALA A 15 2.99 -0.23 -5.16
C ALA A 15 2.65 -1.61 -5.77
N LEU A 16 2.57 -1.70 -7.10
CA LEU A 16 2.40 -2.97 -7.81
C LEU A 16 3.60 -3.91 -7.59
N THR A 17 4.81 -3.36 -7.61
CA THR A 17 6.05 -4.11 -7.34
C THR A 17 6.05 -4.67 -5.91
N LEU A 18 5.63 -3.87 -4.92
CA LEU A 18 5.45 -4.34 -3.54
C LEU A 18 4.40 -5.46 -3.47
N CYS A 19 3.26 -5.30 -4.12
CA CYS A 19 2.24 -6.36 -4.19
C CYS A 19 2.82 -7.66 -4.75
N PHE A 20 3.51 -7.59 -5.89
CA PHE A 20 4.16 -8.75 -6.49
C PHE A 20 5.22 -9.38 -5.56
N ALA A 21 6.03 -8.58 -4.89
CA ALA A 21 7.00 -9.06 -3.91
C ALA A 21 6.33 -9.84 -2.78
N THR A 22 5.19 -9.38 -2.26
CA THR A 22 4.45 -10.13 -1.22
C THR A 22 3.85 -11.44 -1.73
N VAL A 23 3.38 -11.49 -2.98
CA VAL A 23 2.93 -12.75 -3.62
C VAL A 23 4.08 -13.74 -3.71
N TRP A 24 5.24 -13.28 -4.16
CA TRP A 24 6.44 -14.12 -4.27
C TRP A 24 6.89 -14.66 -2.90
N LEU A 25 6.86 -13.83 -1.85
CA LEU A 25 7.17 -14.25 -0.48
C LEU A 25 6.24 -15.37 0.02
N VAL A 26 4.94 -15.25 -0.24
CA VAL A 26 3.97 -16.29 0.11
C VAL A 26 4.18 -17.56 -0.69
N GLY A 27 4.44 -17.45 -2.00
CA GLY A 27 4.77 -18.61 -2.85
C GLY A 27 6.03 -19.34 -2.36
N LYS A 28 7.09 -18.60 -2.01
CA LYS A 28 8.31 -19.16 -1.43
C LYS A 28 8.05 -19.85 -0.10
N ALA A 29 7.29 -19.22 0.80
CA ALA A 29 6.92 -19.81 2.09
C ALA A 29 6.06 -21.08 1.92
N ARG A 30 5.14 -21.07 0.96
CA ARG A 30 4.29 -22.22 0.63
C ARG A 30 5.11 -23.45 0.27
N VAL A 31 6.09 -23.29 -0.61
CA VAL A 31 7.01 -24.38 -1.00
C VAL A 31 7.88 -24.79 0.17
N LYS A 32 8.51 -23.82 0.85
CA LYS A 32 9.44 -24.07 1.95
C LYS A 32 8.81 -24.86 3.12
N TYR A 33 7.56 -24.58 3.43
CA TYR A 33 6.86 -25.18 4.58
C TYR A 33 5.83 -26.25 4.16
N GLY A 34 5.80 -26.66 2.89
CA GLY A 34 4.94 -27.75 2.41
C GLY A 34 3.44 -27.47 2.49
N ILE A 35 3.01 -26.20 2.38
CA ILE A 35 1.61 -25.81 2.54
C ILE A 35 0.83 -26.07 1.24
N LYS A 36 0.14 -27.21 1.14
CA LYS A 36 -0.65 -27.56 -0.04
C LYS A 36 -1.89 -26.66 -0.19
N ALA A 37 -2.18 -26.22 -1.40
CA ALA A 37 -3.46 -25.56 -1.70
C ALA A 37 -4.63 -26.52 -1.38
N PRO A 38 -5.79 -26.03 -0.91
CA PRO A 38 -6.18 -24.62 -0.73
C PRO A 38 -5.79 -24.02 0.64
N ALA A 39 -4.94 -24.67 1.43
CA ALA A 39 -4.66 -24.22 2.79
C ALA A 39 -4.01 -22.82 2.84
N THR A 40 -4.53 -22.00 3.77
CA THR A 40 -4.04 -20.66 4.14
C THR A 40 -3.58 -20.60 5.59
N THR A 41 -3.47 -21.75 6.26
CA THR A 41 -2.95 -21.93 7.62
C THR A 41 -1.90 -23.04 7.63
N GLY A 42 -1.04 -23.06 8.65
CA GLY A 42 0.01 -24.07 8.81
C GLY A 42 1.21 -23.53 9.57
N HIS A 43 2.38 -23.48 8.92
CA HIS A 43 3.60 -22.97 9.57
C HIS A 43 3.48 -21.45 9.86
N GLU A 44 3.85 -21.03 11.07
CA GLU A 44 3.70 -19.63 11.50
C GLU A 44 4.32 -18.62 10.53
N LEU A 45 5.55 -18.87 10.06
CA LEU A 45 6.23 -18.00 9.09
C LEU A 45 5.51 -17.92 7.73
N PHE A 46 4.78 -18.97 7.33
CA PHE A 46 3.90 -18.90 6.15
C PHE A 46 2.68 -18.02 6.44
N GLU A 47 2.04 -18.19 7.60
CA GLU A 47 0.88 -17.39 7.97
C GLU A 47 1.21 -15.89 8.09
N ARG A 48 2.40 -15.56 8.62
CA ARG A 48 2.90 -14.17 8.66
C ARG A 48 3.04 -13.61 7.24
N ALA A 49 3.68 -14.34 6.33
CA ALA A 49 3.81 -13.91 4.94
C ALA A 49 2.45 -13.74 4.26
N TYR A 50 1.53 -14.68 4.48
CA TYR A 50 0.17 -14.63 3.93
C TYR A 50 -0.60 -13.41 4.45
N ARG A 51 -0.54 -13.13 5.76
CA ARG A 51 -1.17 -11.93 6.35
C ARG A 51 -0.56 -10.63 5.83
N VAL A 52 0.76 -10.59 5.60
CA VAL A 52 1.42 -9.43 4.97
C VAL A 52 0.92 -9.22 3.56
N GLN A 53 0.83 -10.27 2.74
CA GLN A 53 0.31 -10.19 1.37
C GLN A 53 -1.14 -9.70 1.36
N MET A 54 -2.04 -10.35 2.10
CA MET A 54 -3.46 -10.01 2.11
C MET A 54 -3.71 -8.58 2.60
N ASN A 55 -3.06 -8.18 3.70
CA ASN A 55 -3.20 -6.82 4.19
C ASN A 55 -2.63 -5.78 3.21
N THR A 56 -1.54 -6.09 2.50
CA THR A 56 -0.98 -5.19 1.47
C THR A 56 -1.91 -5.09 0.27
N LEU A 57 -2.51 -6.20 -0.16
CA LEU A 57 -3.50 -6.21 -1.23
C LEU A 57 -4.70 -5.33 -0.88
N GLU A 58 -5.30 -5.50 0.29
CA GLU A 58 -6.41 -4.68 0.79
C GLU A 58 -6.04 -3.18 0.82
N ASN A 59 -4.82 -2.88 1.28
CA ASN A 59 -4.34 -1.50 1.38
C ASN A 59 -4.07 -0.88 0.00
N VAL A 60 -3.54 -1.63 -0.97
CA VAL A 60 -3.32 -1.14 -2.35
C VAL A 60 -4.65 -0.78 -3.01
N VAL A 61 -5.70 -1.59 -2.80
CA VAL A 61 -7.03 -1.36 -3.38
C VAL A 61 -7.60 0.00 -2.98
N ILE A 62 -7.44 0.41 -1.71
CA ILE A 62 -7.91 1.73 -1.24
C ILE A 62 -6.91 2.86 -1.51
N PHE A 63 -5.62 2.53 -1.62
CA PHE A 63 -4.56 3.50 -1.84
C PHE A 63 -4.57 4.07 -3.26
N LEU A 64 -4.68 3.22 -4.28
CA LEU A 64 -4.59 3.69 -5.67
C LEU A 64 -5.68 4.72 -6.02
N PRO A 65 -6.98 4.50 -5.71
CA PRO A 65 -8.00 5.51 -5.97
C PRO A 65 -7.73 6.82 -5.23
N ALA A 66 -7.33 6.77 -3.95
CA ALA A 66 -7.03 7.96 -3.17
C ALA A 66 -5.82 8.73 -3.75
N LEU A 67 -4.76 8.03 -4.16
CA LEU A 67 -3.58 8.61 -4.80
C LEU A 67 -3.96 9.37 -6.09
N TRP A 68 -4.73 8.72 -6.97
CA TRP A 68 -5.09 9.30 -8.27
C TRP A 68 -6.08 10.45 -8.13
N LEU A 69 -7.06 10.35 -7.22
CA LEU A 69 -7.99 11.44 -6.93
C LEU A 69 -7.24 12.65 -6.34
N ALA A 70 -6.39 12.44 -5.33
CA ALA A 70 -5.58 13.52 -4.76
C ALA A 70 -4.62 14.12 -5.79
N GLY A 71 -4.01 13.27 -6.64
CA GLY A 71 -3.14 13.73 -7.72
C GLY A 71 -3.87 14.60 -8.76
N HIS A 72 -5.14 14.28 -9.04
CA HIS A 72 -5.97 15.05 -9.95
C HIS A 72 -6.44 16.39 -9.35
N TYR A 73 -6.98 16.37 -8.13
CA TYR A 73 -7.63 17.55 -7.54
C TYR A 73 -6.71 18.43 -6.69
N VAL A 74 -5.71 17.87 -6.01
CA VAL A 74 -4.80 18.61 -5.10
C VAL A 74 -3.44 18.86 -5.76
N GLY A 75 -2.99 17.92 -6.59
CA GLY A 75 -1.79 18.05 -7.39
C GLY A 75 -0.87 16.85 -7.27
N ALA A 76 -0.29 16.47 -8.41
CA ALA A 76 0.47 15.24 -8.53
C ALA A 76 1.73 15.17 -7.66
N ALA A 77 2.41 16.31 -7.42
CA ALA A 77 3.61 16.34 -6.59
C ALA A 77 3.32 16.00 -5.13
N ALA A 78 2.33 16.66 -4.52
CA ALA A 78 1.93 16.41 -3.13
C ALA A 78 1.38 14.98 -2.95
N ALA A 79 0.54 14.52 -3.87
CA ALA A 79 0.01 13.17 -3.85
C ALA A 79 1.11 12.11 -4.00
N SER A 80 2.09 12.33 -4.89
CA SER A 80 3.23 11.40 -5.06
C SER A 80 4.13 11.35 -3.82
N ALA A 81 4.36 12.50 -3.16
CA ALA A 81 5.13 12.54 -1.92
C ALA A 81 4.44 11.73 -0.81
N LEU A 82 3.14 11.92 -0.60
CA LEU A 82 2.35 11.11 0.34
C LEU A 82 2.31 9.63 -0.06
N GLY A 83 2.26 9.34 -1.36
CA GLY A 83 2.34 7.97 -1.88
C GLY A 83 3.68 7.30 -1.59
N ALA A 84 4.79 8.03 -1.66
CA ALA A 84 6.10 7.54 -1.26
C ALA A 84 6.18 7.25 0.25
N VAL A 85 5.59 8.12 1.08
CA VAL A 85 5.48 7.88 2.54
C VAL A 85 4.65 6.64 2.83
N TRP A 86 3.52 6.47 2.13
CA TRP A 86 2.70 5.26 2.23
C TRP A 86 3.51 4.01 1.88
N LEU A 87 4.25 4.02 0.76
CA LEU A 87 5.12 2.91 0.34
C LEU A 87 6.16 2.57 1.41
N ALA A 88 6.85 3.56 1.96
CA ALA A 88 7.82 3.36 3.04
C ALA A 88 7.17 2.72 4.28
N GLY A 89 5.98 3.19 4.68
CA GLY A 89 5.20 2.60 5.75
C GLY A 89 4.82 1.14 5.47
N ARG A 90 4.42 0.80 4.24
CA ARG A 90 4.08 -0.58 3.85
C ARG A 90 5.28 -1.51 3.81
N VAL A 91 6.44 -1.04 3.35
CA VAL A 91 7.70 -1.81 3.39
C VAL A 91 8.11 -2.07 4.84
N TRP A 92 8.08 -1.04 5.69
CA TRP A 92 8.35 -1.20 7.12
C TRP A 92 7.37 -2.19 7.76
N TYR A 93 6.07 -2.04 7.52
CA TYR A 93 5.04 -2.96 8.01
C TYR A 93 5.35 -4.40 7.61
N ALA A 94 5.66 -4.66 6.33
CA ALA A 94 5.96 -6.00 5.84
C ALA A 94 7.19 -6.62 6.53
N VAL A 95 8.29 -5.87 6.62
CA VAL A 95 9.53 -6.33 7.26
C VAL A 95 9.31 -6.60 8.76
N ALA A 96 8.66 -5.67 9.46
CA ALA A 96 8.37 -5.79 10.88
C ALA A 96 7.45 -6.98 11.17
N TYR A 97 6.39 -7.18 10.39
CA TYR A 97 5.48 -8.30 10.58
C TYR A 97 6.18 -9.64 10.37
N LEU A 98 6.95 -9.78 9.27
CA LEU A 98 7.67 -11.02 8.98
C LEU A 98 8.64 -11.40 10.11
N ARG A 99 9.35 -10.40 10.67
CA ARG A 99 10.30 -10.59 11.78
C ARG A 99 9.61 -10.83 13.12
N GLU A 100 8.81 -9.87 13.58
CA GLU A 100 8.10 -9.91 14.85
C GLU A 100 6.72 -9.20 14.73
N PRO A 101 5.61 -9.96 14.60
CA PRO A 101 4.27 -9.41 14.34
C PRO A 101 3.80 -8.30 15.27
N LYS A 102 4.28 -8.27 16.52
CA LYS A 102 3.93 -7.25 17.52
C LYS A 102 4.51 -5.86 17.18
N THR A 103 5.57 -5.80 16.38
CA THR A 103 6.28 -4.55 16.05
C THR A 103 5.76 -3.86 14.77
N ARG A 104 4.79 -4.45 14.08
CA ARG A 104 4.24 -3.94 12.80
C ARG A 104 3.49 -2.62 12.91
N GLY A 105 3.11 -2.20 14.13
CA GLY A 105 2.20 -1.07 14.36
C GLY A 105 2.71 0.26 13.80
N GLY A 106 4.00 0.56 13.95
CA GLY A 106 4.59 1.82 13.49
C GLY A 106 4.44 2.03 11.97
N GLY A 107 4.86 1.04 11.17
CA GLY A 107 4.70 1.09 9.71
C GLY A 107 3.23 1.13 9.26
N PHE A 108 2.35 0.44 9.99
CA PHE A 108 0.91 0.50 9.73
C PHE A 108 0.35 1.92 9.92
N VAL A 109 0.63 2.55 11.06
CA VAL A 109 0.15 3.90 11.37
C VAL A 109 0.70 4.92 10.36
N LEU A 110 1.99 4.83 10.00
CA LEU A 110 2.58 5.72 9.00
C LEU A 110 1.87 5.61 7.65
N ALA A 111 1.61 4.39 7.18
CA ALA A 111 0.91 4.16 5.93
C ALA A 111 -0.53 4.70 5.98
N TYR A 112 -1.28 4.41 7.04
CA TYR A 112 -2.67 4.88 7.16
C TYR A 112 -2.78 6.39 7.34
N ALA A 113 -1.81 7.04 8.00
CA ALA A 113 -1.76 8.49 8.09
C ALA A 113 -1.56 9.13 6.71
N ALA A 114 -0.61 8.61 5.91
CA ALA A 114 -0.38 9.08 4.55
C ALA A 114 -1.60 8.85 3.64
N TRP A 115 -2.22 7.67 3.73
CA TRP A 115 -3.47 7.37 3.01
C TRP A 115 -4.62 8.28 3.45
N GLY A 116 -4.77 8.54 4.76
CA GLY A 116 -5.81 9.43 5.28
C GLY A 116 -5.67 10.86 4.75
N LEU A 117 -4.44 11.38 4.66
CA LEU A 117 -4.17 12.69 4.05
C LEU A 117 -4.49 12.71 2.56
N LEU A 118 -4.16 11.64 1.81
CA LEU A 118 -4.57 11.50 0.40
C LEU A 118 -6.09 11.51 0.27
N MET A 119 -6.79 10.74 1.10
CA MET A 119 -8.25 10.62 1.06
C MET A 119 -8.93 11.95 1.42
N LEU A 120 -8.46 12.65 2.45
CA LEU A 120 -8.97 13.97 2.83
C LEU A 120 -8.71 15.01 1.74
N GLY A 121 -7.51 15.00 1.14
CA GLY A 121 -7.19 15.88 0.01
C GLY A 121 -8.08 15.61 -1.21
N ALA A 122 -8.29 14.35 -1.55
CA ALA A 122 -9.22 13.93 -2.60
C ALA A 122 -10.65 14.41 -2.32
N ALA A 123 -11.17 14.17 -1.12
CA ALA A 123 -12.52 14.58 -0.73
C ALA A 123 -12.69 16.11 -0.79
N TRP A 124 -11.76 16.86 -0.21
CA TRP A 124 -11.74 18.32 -0.29
C TRP A 124 -11.73 18.80 -1.74
N GLY A 125 -10.88 18.22 -2.59
CA GLY A 125 -10.75 18.57 -3.99
C GLY A 125 -12.02 18.31 -4.81
N VAL A 126 -12.67 17.17 -4.59
CA VAL A 126 -13.96 16.84 -5.22
C VAL A 126 -15.05 17.83 -4.78
N LEU A 127 -15.19 18.05 -3.47
CA LEU A 127 -16.21 18.96 -2.93
C LEU A 127 -16.02 20.39 -3.43
N ARG A 128 -14.77 20.84 -3.46
CA ARG A 128 -14.38 22.15 -4.01
C ARG A 128 -14.78 22.26 -5.49
N SER A 129 -14.45 21.26 -6.30
CA SER A 129 -14.82 21.22 -7.72
C SER A 129 -16.33 21.24 -7.94
N LEU A 130 -17.11 20.58 -7.08
CA LEU A 130 -18.57 20.58 -7.15
C LEU A 130 -19.18 21.91 -6.69
N ALA A 131 -18.54 22.59 -5.75
CA ALA A 131 -18.98 23.88 -5.24
C ALA A 131 -18.64 25.06 -6.18
N GLY A 132 -17.78 24.84 -7.18
CA GLY A 132 -17.52 25.79 -8.27
C GLY A 132 -16.49 26.89 -7.96
N PHE A 133 -15.56 26.66 -7.02
CA PHE A 133 -14.48 27.62 -6.69
C PHE A 133 -13.15 26.93 -6.42
#